data_AF-A0A2B7Z089-F1
#
_entry.id   AF-A0A2B7Z089-F1
#
_cell.length_a   1.000
_cell.length_b   1.000
_cell.length_c   1.000
_cell.angle_alpha   90.00
_cell.angle_beta   90.00
_cell.angle_gamma   90.00
#
_symmetry.space_group_name_H-M   'P 1'
#
loop_
_entity.id
_entity.type
_entity.pdbx_description
1 polymer ?
#
loop_
_entity_poly.entity_id
_entity_poly.type
_entity_poly.pdbx_seq_one_letter_code
_entity_poly.pdbx_strand_id
1 'polypeptide(L)'
;MPRSSLIRQLNLFAGQLYLRDMDEYITLRQFLGLAYKPPNNNNVRVSSDGFVTPADRKYYGPVMAANCPFLKSPVPFLKLLLELRRKGQSFRRSHLGAILNGELLTEDRFVVKEGVSKKVVSLGKAVARFEM
;
A
#
# COMPACT_ATOMS: atom_id res chain seq x y z
N MET A 1 6.59 9.82 -25.21
CA MET A 1 6.22 9.85 -23.78
C MET A 1 6.72 8.58 -23.11
N PRO A 2 7.47 8.64 -21.99
CA PRO A 2 7.92 7.44 -21.28
C PRO A 2 6.71 6.60 -20.85
N ARG A 3 6.82 5.27 -20.99
CA ARG A 3 5.75 4.34 -20.55
C ARG A 3 5.56 4.51 -19.03
N SER A 4 4.30 4.66 -18.59
CA SER A 4 3.96 4.94 -17.19
C SER A 4 4.53 3.91 -16.21
N SER A 5 4.74 2.66 -16.65
CA SER A 5 5.40 1.60 -15.88
C SER A 5 6.87 1.89 -15.58
N LEU A 6 7.62 2.43 -16.54
CA LEU A 6 9.06 2.73 -16.38
C LEU A 6 9.27 3.85 -15.36
N ILE A 7 8.44 4.90 -15.41
CA ILE A 7 8.52 6.00 -14.43
C ILE A 7 8.28 5.46 -13.01
N ARG A 8 7.30 4.57 -12.82
CA ARG A 8 7.04 3.94 -11.51
C ARG A 8 8.22 3.11 -11.01
N GLN A 9 8.84 2.32 -11.89
CA GLN A 9 10.03 1.53 -11.55
C GLN A 9 11.21 2.45 -11.16
N LEU A 10 11.46 3.51 -11.95
CA LEU A 10 12.48 4.50 -11.65
C LEU A 10 12.24 5.15 -10.29
N ASN A 11 11.00 5.56 -10.00
CA ASN A 11 10.68 6.18 -8.73
C ASN A 11 10.84 5.23 -7.54
N LEU A 12 10.47 3.96 -7.69
CA LEU A 12 10.70 2.93 -6.68
C LEU A 12 12.19 2.85 -6.32
N PHE A 13 13.06 2.75 -7.34
CA PHE A 13 14.51 2.65 -7.13
C PHE A 13 15.16 3.99 -6.73
N ALA A 14 14.51 5.12 -7.02
CA ALA A 14 14.87 6.44 -6.50
C ALA A 14 14.51 6.60 -5.01
N GLY A 15 13.67 5.72 -4.46
CA GLY A 15 13.27 5.73 -3.06
C GLY A 15 11.98 6.51 -2.76
N GLN A 16 11.08 6.65 -3.75
CA GLN A 16 9.74 7.21 -3.53
C GLN A 16 9.00 6.41 -2.46
N LEU A 17 8.51 7.08 -1.41
CA LEU A 17 7.87 6.41 -0.27
C LEU A 17 6.35 6.35 -0.31
N TYR A 18 5.73 7.30 -1.00
CA TYR A 18 4.28 7.48 -1.04
C TYR A 18 3.77 7.33 -2.46
N LEU A 19 2.78 6.47 -2.64
CA LEU A 19 2.05 6.31 -3.90
C LEU A 19 0.85 7.27 -3.94
N ARG A 20 0.41 7.63 -5.13
CA ARG A 20 -0.64 8.63 -5.39
C ARG A 20 -2.04 8.12 -5.09
N ASP A 21 -2.32 6.88 -5.48
CA ASP A 21 -3.66 6.29 -5.43
C ASP A 21 -3.59 4.77 -5.28
N MET A 22 -4.78 4.16 -5.14
CA MET A 22 -4.94 2.72 -5.01
C MET A 22 -4.55 1.95 -6.28
N ASP A 23 -4.74 2.53 -7.46
CA ASP A 23 -4.36 1.89 -8.72
C ASP A 23 -2.85 1.74 -8.85
N GLU A 24 -2.10 2.78 -8.44
CA GLU A 24 -0.64 2.75 -8.35
C GLU A 24 -0.16 1.72 -7.31
N TYR A 25 -0.87 1.60 -6.19
CA TYR A 25 -0.62 0.56 -5.18
C TYR A 25 -0.81 -0.86 -5.74
N ILE A 26 -1.95 -1.14 -6.38
CA ILE A 26 -2.24 -2.46 -6.96
C ILE A 26 -1.22 -2.79 -8.04
N THR A 27 -0.95 -1.84 -8.93
CA THR A 27 0.01 -2.02 -10.03
C THR A 27 1.41 -2.33 -9.51
N LEU A 28 1.86 -1.60 -8.47
CA LEU A 28 3.16 -1.84 -7.84
C LEU A 28 3.22 -3.22 -7.20
N ARG A 29 2.20 -3.61 -6.41
CA ARG A 29 2.15 -4.94 -5.79
C ARG A 29 2.14 -6.06 -6.82
N GLN A 30 1.41 -5.91 -7.92
CA GLN A 30 1.42 -6.87 -9.03
C GLN A 30 2.81 -6.99 -9.67
N PHE A 31 3.51 -5.87 -9.91
CA PHE A 31 4.88 -5.88 -10.42
C PHE A 31 5.85 -6.57 -9.46
N LEU A 32 5.75 -6.30 -8.16
CA LEU A 32 6.60 -6.91 -7.13
C LEU A 32 6.25 -8.37 -6.79
N GLY A 33 5.11 -8.87 -7.29
CA GLY A 33 4.61 -10.20 -6.94
C GLY A 33 4.10 -10.29 -5.50
N LEU A 34 3.59 -9.17 -4.96
CA LEU A 34 3.05 -9.09 -3.60
C LEU A 34 1.53 -9.17 -3.61
N ALA A 35 0.98 -9.83 -2.60
CA ALA A 35 -0.45 -9.98 -2.40
C ALA A 35 -1.13 -8.60 -2.25
N TYR A 36 -2.10 -8.24 -3.09
CA TYR A 36 -2.87 -6.99 -3.02
C TYR A 36 -4.33 -7.20 -2.52
N LYS A 37 -4.68 -8.45 -2.22
CA LYS A 37 -5.95 -8.91 -1.66
C LYS A 37 -5.70 -10.13 -0.77
N PRO A 38 -6.61 -10.47 0.15
CA PRO A 38 -6.50 -11.71 0.92
C PRO A 38 -6.37 -12.94 -0.01
N PRO A 39 -5.58 -13.95 0.34
CA PRO A 39 -5.55 -15.20 -0.43
C PRO A 39 -6.95 -15.82 -0.47
N ASN A 40 -7.36 -16.27 -1.65
CA ASN A 40 -8.62 -16.99 -1.85
C ASN A 40 -8.45 -18.47 -1.43
N ASN A 41 -9.57 -19.21 -1.39
CA ASN A 41 -9.61 -20.65 -1.06
C ASN A 41 -8.84 -21.56 -2.05
N ASN A 42 -8.14 -20.99 -3.04
CA ASN A 42 -7.41 -21.74 -4.07
C ASN A 42 -6.00 -22.18 -3.60
N ASN A 43 -5.76 -22.25 -2.29
CA ASN A 43 -4.48 -22.66 -1.69
C ASN A 43 -3.26 -21.89 -2.24
N VAL A 44 -3.41 -20.60 -2.57
CA VAL A 44 -2.29 -19.75 -2.99
C VAL A 44 -1.29 -19.61 -1.84
N ARG A 45 -0.04 -20.00 -2.06
CA ARG A 45 1.02 -19.83 -1.06
C ARG A 45 1.53 -18.41 -1.09
N VAL A 46 1.31 -17.71 0.01
CA VAL A 46 1.82 -16.35 0.25
C VAL A 46 2.86 -16.43 1.36
N SER A 47 4.06 -15.94 1.08
CA SER A 47 5.14 -15.82 2.08
C SER A 47 4.77 -14.81 3.18
N SER A 48 5.51 -14.83 4.29
CA SER A 48 5.28 -13.92 5.43
C SER A 48 5.44 -12.42 5.08
N ASP A 49 6.21 -12.10 4.04
CA ASP A 49 6.36 -10.75 3.51
C ASP A 49 5.30 -10.38 2.46
N GLY A 50 4.34 -11.27 2.20
CA GLY A 50 3.29 -11.10 1.20
C GLY A 50 3.65 -11.55 -0.21
N PHE A 51 4.83 -12.14 -0.44
CA PHE A 51 5.25 -12.58 -1.78
C PHE A 51 4.50 -13.83 -2.26
N VAL A 52 3.99 -13.78 -3.49
CA VAL A 52 3.29 -14.87 -4.16
C VAL A 52 4.27 -15.61 -5.07
N THR A 53 4.39 -16.92 -4.86
CA THR A 53 5.34 -17.75 -5.62
C THR A 53 4.98 -17.76 -7.12
N PRO A 54 5.95 -17.88 -8.04
CA PRO A 54 5.67 -17.93 -9.48
C PRO A 54 4.63 -18.98 -9.87
N ALA A 55 4.61 -20.14 -9.20
CA ALA A 55 3.67 -21.22 -9.47
C ALA A 55 2.21 -20.84 -9.17
N ASP A 56 1.99 -19.97 -8.18
CA ASP A 56 0.66 -19.62 -7.69
C ASP A 56 0.09 -18.33 -8.31
N ARG A 57 0.90 -17.56 -9.04
CA ARG A 57 0.49 -16.27 -9.62
C ARG A 57 -0.73 -16.37 -10.53
N LYS A 58 -0.82 -17.42 -11.33
CA LYS A 58 -1.97 -17.66 -12.23
C LYS A 58 -3.29 -17.80 -11.46
N TYR A 59 -3.26 -18.33 -10.24
CA TYR A 59 -4.43 -18.48 -9.38
C TYR A 59 -4.74 -17.19 -8.60
N TYR A 60 -3.73 -16.34 -8.42
CA TYR A 60 -3.86 -15.08 -7.71
C TYR A 60 -4.38 -13.93 -8.61
N GLY A 61 -3.85 -13.83 -9.84
CA GLY A 61 -4.38 -12.93 -10.86
C GLY A 61 -3.54 -12.87 -12.15
N PRO A 62 -4.18 -12.76 -13.33
CA PRO A 62 -3.51 -12.85 -14.62
C PRO A 62 -2.49 -11.72 -14.85
N VAL A 63 -2.77 -10.52 -14.34
CA VAL A 63 -1.86 -9.36 -14.48
C VAL A 63 -0.54 -9.58 -13.74
N MET A 64 -0.58 -10.14 -12.53
CA MET A 64 0.65 -10.46 -11.77
C MET A 64 1.44 -11.57 -12.45
N ALA A 65 0.75 -12.59 -12.99
CA ALA A 65 1.39 -13.68 -13.72
C ALA A 65 2.14 -13.18 -14.97
N ALA A 66 1.59 -12.19 -15.68
CA ALA A 66 2.21 -11.61 -16.87
C ALA A 66 3.32 -10.59 -16.55
N ASN A 67 3.17 -9.80 -15.49
CA ASN A 67 4.00 -8.60 -15.28
C ASN A 67 5.09 -8.74 -14.20
N CYS A 68 5.03 -9.76 -13.34
CA CYS A 68 6.01 -9.91 -12.25
C CYS A 68 7.26 -10.65 -12.73
N PRO A 69 8.44 -9.99 -12.80
CA PRO A 69 9.67 -10.61 -13.29
C PRO A 69 10.43 -11.41 -12.21
N PHE A 70 10.01 -11.30 -10.94
CA PHE A 70 10.79 -11.81 -9.81
C PHE A 70 10.55 -13.29 -9.57
N LEU A 71 11.61 -14.10 -9.42
CA LEU A 71 11.50 -15.51 -9.02
C LEU A 71 11.56 -15.70 -7.49
N LYS A 72 12.18 -14.75 -6.79
CA LYS A 72 12.31 -14.68 -5.34
C LYS A 72 11.78 -13.33 -4.86
N SER A 73 11.41 -13.22 -3.58
CA SER A 73 10.88 -11.98 -3.04
C SER A 73 11.88 -10.81 -3.21
N PRO A 74 11.47 -9.70 -3.84
CA PRO A 74 12.30 -8.50 -3.93
C PRO A 74 12.29 -7.68 -2.62
N VAL A 75 11.44 -8.03 -1.64
CA VAL A 75 11.23 -7.24 -0.42
C VAL A 75 12.52 -7.01 0.38
N PRO A 76 13.38 -8.02 0.64
CA PRO A 76 14.63 -7.79 1.39
C PRO A 76 15.55 -6.79 0.70
N PHE A 77 15.67 -6.88 -0.63
CA PHE A 77 16.48 -5.95 -1.43
C PHE A 77 15.92 -4.52 -1.37
N LEU A 78 14.61 -4.36 -1.53
CA LEU A 78 13.96 -3.05 -1.50
C LEU A 78 14.06 -2.41 -0.11
N LYS A 79 13.96 -3.19 0.97
CA LYS A 79 14.21 -2.69 2.34
C LYS A 79 15.62 -2.12 2.46
N LEU A 80 16.63 -2.90 2.07
CA LEU A 80 18.03 -2.46 2.11
C LEU A 80 18.24 -1.19 1.26
N LEU A 81 17.70 -1.14 0.05
CA LEU A 81 17.81 0.03 -0.82
C LEU A 81 17.21 1.29 -0.18
N LEU A 82 16.03 1.18 0.42
CA LEU A 82 15.39 2.31 1.09
C LEU A 82 16.14 2.75 2.34
N GLU A 83 16.68 1.81 3.12
CA GLU A 83 17.53 2.12 4.29
C GLU A 83 18.77 2.92 3.87
N LEU A 84 19.44 2.51 2.79
CA LEU A 84 20.60 3.22 2.21
C LEU A 84 20.22 4.62 1.73
N ARG A 85 19.15 4.75 0.94
CA ARG A 85 18.65 6.04 0.43
C ARG A 85 18.28 7.00 1.55
N ARG A 86 17.77 6.48 2.66
CA ARG A 86 17.27 7.26 3.80
C ARG A 86 18.31 7.48 4.91
N LYS A 87 19.52 6.94 4.77
CA LYS A 87 20.59 7.09 5.76
C LYS A 87 20.14 6.70 7.18
N GLY A 88 19.39 5.60 7.29
CA GLY A 88 18.86 5.10 8.57
C GLY A 88 17.58 5.78 9.07
N GLN A 89 17.04 6.79 8.38
CA GLN A 89 15.73 7.36 8.73
C GLN A 89 14.62 6.34 8.47
N SER A 90 13.79 6.07 9.48
CA SER A 90 12.67 5.13 9.36
C SER A 90 11.71 5.53 8.23
N PHE A 91 11.20 4.54 7.50
CA PHE A 91 10.15 4.68 6.49
C PHE A 91 8.91 3.86 6.83
N ARG A 92 8.83 3.26 8.03
CA ARG A 92 7.77 2.31 8.38
C ARG A 92 6.36 2.88 8.22
N ARG A 93 6.17 4.18 8.45
CA ARG A 93 4.87 4.86 8.36
C ARG A 93 4.46 5.27 6.93
N SER A 94 5.29 5.02 5.91
CA SER A 94 4.95 5.34 4.52
C SER A 94 4.19 4.22 3.83
N HIS A 95 3.68 4.48 2.62
CA HIS A 95 3.05 3.46 1.79
C HIS A 95 4.02 2.32 1.46
N LEU A 96 5.26 2.64 1.05
CA LEU A 96 6.27 1.59 0.85
C LEU A 96 6.66 0.87 2.15
N GLY A 97 6.70 1.57 3.29
CA GLY A 97 6.96 0.94 4.58
C GLY A 97 5.94 -0.15 4.91
N ALA A 98 4.67 0.16 4.73
CA ALA A 98 3.58 -0.80 4.90
C ALA A 98 3.67 -1.96 3.89
N ILE A 99 3.88 -1.64 2.60
CA ILE A 99 3.99 -2.65 1.53
C ILE A 99 5.11 -3.66 1.82
N LEU A 100 6.30 -3.17 2.16
CA LEU A 100 7.47 -4.02 2.41
C LEU A 100 7.38 -4.77 3.74
N ASN A 101 6.47 -4.40 4.63
CA ASN A 101 6.17 -5.16 5.85
C ASN A 101 4.99 -6.13 5.67
N GLY A 102 4.51 -6.32 4.44
CA GLY A 102 3.42 -7.25 4.15
C GLY A 102 2.02 -6.70 4.44
N GLU A 103 1.88 -5.42 4.80
CA GLU A 103 0.60 -4.83 5.21
C GLU A 103 -0.29 -4.50 3.99
N LEU A 104 -1.52 -5.02 3.98
CA LEU A 104 -2.52 -4.65 2.98
C LEU A 104 -3.03 -3.22 3.27
N LEU A 105 -3.04 -2.37 2.24
CA LEU A 105 -3.54 -1.01 2.33
C LEU A 105 -4.94 -0.95 1.74
N THR A 106 -5.78 -0.16 2.38
CA THR A 106 -7.15 0.15 1.99
C THR A 106 -7.22 1.58 1.44
N GLU A 107 -8.31 1.90 0.72
CA GLU A 107 -8.42 3.17 -0.02
C GLU A 107 -8.32 4.41 0.88
N ASP A 108 -8.74 4.32 2.14
CA ASP A 108 -8.67 5.40 3.13
C ASP A 108 -7.24 5.91 3.40
N ARG A 109 -6.21 5.15 3.02
CA ARG A 109 -4.80 5.55 3.10
C ARG A 109 -4.40 6.53 2.00
N PHE A 110 -5.20 6.65 0.95
CA PHE A 110 -4.96 7.50 -0.21
C PHE A 110 -5.89 8.72 -0.26
N VAL A 111 -6.94 8.73 0.56
CA VAL A 111 -7.85 9.87 0.67
C VAL A 111 -7.27 10.93 1.61
N VAL A 112 -7.29 12.19 1.20
CA VAL A 112 -7.00 13.32 2.08
C VAL A 112 -8.12 13.38 3.12
N LYS A 113 -7.80 13.11 4.39
CA LYS A 113 -8.74 13.39 5.48
C LYS A 113 -8.81 14.91 5.65
N GLU A 114 -9.81 15.53 5.02
CA GLU A 114 -10.25 16.89 5.36
C GLU A 114 -10.44 16.96 6.88
N GLY A 115 -9.78 17.93 7.51
CA GLY A 115 -9.59 17.99 8.95
C GLY A 115 -10.92 17.92 9.71
N VAL A 116 -11.04 16.95 10.62
CA VAL A 116 -12.08 16.97 11.65
C VAL A 116 -11.73 18.12 12.59
N SER A 117 -12.27 19.31 12.29
CA SER A 117 -12.24 20.45 13.18
C SER A 117 -13.03 20.09 14.44
N LYS A 118 -12.33 20.13 15.58
CA LYS A 118 -12.90 19.96 16.91
C LYS A 118 -14.04 20.99 17.10
N LYS A 119 -15.29 20.54 17.22
CA LYS A 119 -16.31 21.31 17.95
C LYS A 119 -16.39 20.78 19.38
N VAL A 120 -15.56 21.35 20.24
CA VAL A 120 -15.95 21.57 21.64
C VAL A 120 -16.82 22.82 21.62
N VAL A 121 -18.14 22.66 21.71
CA VAL A 121 -19.04 23.74 22.11
C VAL A 121 -19.98 23.17 23.16
N SER A 122 -19.60 23.44 24.40
CA SER A 122 -20.48 23.52 25.56
C SER A 122 -21.67 24.46 25.31
N LEU A 123 -22.85 24.08 25.79
CA LEU A 123 -23.86 24.87 26.54
C LEU A 123 -25.19 24.09 26.44
N GLY A 124 -25.85 23.64 27.51
CA GLY A 124 -26.09 24.36 28.75
C GLY A 124 -27.12 25.48 28.55
N LYS A 125 -28.37 25.13 28.19
CA LYS A 125 -29.61 25.86 28.51
C LYS A 125 -30.83 25.07 28.02
N ALA A 126 -31.30 24.13 28.85
CA ALA A 126 -32.67 23.63 28.78
C ALA A 126 -33.44 24.32 29.91
N VAL A 127 -33.96 25.52 29.64
CA VAL A 127 -34.98 26.17 30.48
C VAL A 127 -36.00 26.83 29.57
N ALA A 128 -37.25 26.46 29.81
CA ALA A 128 -38.50 27.15 29.48
C ALA A 128 -38.92 27.25 28.00
N ARG A 129 -39.98 26.50 27.66
CA ARG A 129 -41.33 26.99 27.33
C ARG A 129 -42.07 25.94 26.51
N PHE A 130 -42.98 25.21 27.16
CA PHE A 130 -44.11 24.59 26.49
C PHE A 130 -45.34 24.80 27.38
N GLU A 131 -45.94 25.98 27.25
CA GLU A 131 -47.35 26.22 27.54
C GLU A 131 -48.04 26.36 26.18
N MET A 132 -48.93 25.40 25.88
CA MET A 132 -50.30 25.62 25.40
C MET A 132 -51.02 24.27 25.39
#